data_AF-A0A853BPD2-F1
#
_entry.id   AF-A0A853BPD2-F1
#
_cell.length_a   1.000
_cell.length_b   1.000
_cell.length_c   1.000
_cell.angle_alpha   90.00
_cell.angle_beta   90.00
_cell.angle_gamma   90.00
#
_symmetry.space_group_name_H-M   'P 1'
#
loop_
_entity.id
_entity.type
_entity.pdbx_description
1 polymer ?
#
loop_
_entity_poly.entity_id
_entity_poly.type
_entity_poly.pdbx_seq_one_letter_code
_entity_poly.pdbx_strand_id
1 'polypeptide(L)'
;MPREPDNHNHVAARGLVWLLSFTPAHPRTARGLGALLERALHRVPGVGPGMPKLAGACANALSAMEGEAALAELARLATRVTYKSTLKLVEAGLEARALALGLGRDEIEELAVPAYGLTEVGRRVEHLGGARAELLVDGRRAELRWFSAAGAPVKSVPAAVRRDHADTLKELKADAKAAAAMLTAVAKRLDRSFLTDRAWPAAAWRERYLDHPLVGTLARRLIWTVDGTPCAYADGALRGLAGEEVAPRGEVRLWHPVGRPVEEVMAWRERLERERVTQPFKQAHREVYLLTEAERRTGTYSNRFAGHILRQYPFRSLAAERGWRDPQLRICHHDCAYPPAMRDLPEWGIRAEYWVRGDGSLSDAPTTGSGAYEFLAADQVRFYPIDAPHTEFSTMDDGGFAGRGADAALPLAEVPPQVFSEVLRDVDLFVGVTGVGNDPTWQDGGPGGRYREYWSSYSFGDLSETARTRHDLLARLLPRLAVGDRCRVEGRFLHVRGDLHTYRIHLGSGNILMDPGDRYLCIVPDSTPAAPDTYLPFDGDRVLSLILSKALLLAEDTRITDPTILSQIRPQGA
;
A
#
# COMPACT_ATOMS: atom_id res chain seq x y z
N MET A 1 -19.72 15.74 26.00
CA MET A 1 -20.71 15.46 24.94
C MET A 1 -20.17 16.00 23.63
N PRO A 2 -20.22 15.26 22.50
CA PRO A 2 -19.95 15.87 21.21
C PRO A 2 -21.00 16.96 20.99
N ARG A 3 -20.57 18.21 20.79
CA ARG A 3 -21.49 19.30 20.44
C ARG A 3 -22.23 18.88 19.19
N GLU A 4 -23.55 18.75 19.27
CA GLU A 4 -24.39 18.68 18.08
C GLU A 4 -24.06 19.88 17.18
N PRO A 5 -23.91 19.65 15.87
CA PRO A 5 -23.62 20.73 14.94
C PRO A 5 -24.77 21.74 14.95
N ASP A 6 -24.48 23.00 15.30
CA ASP A 6 -25.48 24.07 15.32
C ASP A 6 -26.10 24.28 13.92
N ASN A 7 -27.43 24.19 13.88
CA ASN A 7 -28.20 24.28 12.66
C ASN A 7 -28.15 25.67 11.99
N HIS A 8 -27.77 26.74 12.67
CA HIS A 8 -27.70 28.07 12.05
C HIS A 8 -26.33 28.34 11.43
N ASN A 9 -25.27 27.98 12.15
CA ASN A 9 -23.89 28.18 11.71
C ASN A 9 -23.57 27.39 10.43
N HIS A 10 -24.13 26.19 10.25
CA HIS A 10 -23.89 25.42 9.02
C HIS A 10 -24.55 26.04 7.77
N VAL A 11 -25.70 26.71 7.91
CA VAL A 11 -26.38 27.37 6.78
C VAL A 11 -25.58 28.58 6.34
N ALA A 12 -25.12 29.40 7.29
CA ALA A 12 -24.26 30.54 7.01
C ALA A 12 -22.94 30.09 6.34
N ALA A 13 -22.29 29.06 6.88
CA ALA A 13 -21.06 28.50 6.30
C ALA A 13 -21.27 27.98 4.86
N ARG A 14 -22.42 27.33 4.59
CA ARG A 14 -22.77 26.90 3.22
C ARG A 14 -22.91 28.09 2.29
N GLY A 15 -23.58 29.16 2.72
CA GLY A 15 -23.70 30.39 1.94
C GLY A 15 -22.34 30.98 1.58
N LEU A 16 -21.42 31.07 2.55
CA LEU A 16 -20.06 31.54 2.33
C LEU A 16 -19.29 30.65 1.34
N VAL A 17 -19.41 29.32 1.45
CA VAL A 17 -18.80 28.37 0.51
C VAL A 17 -19.31 28.56 -0.92
N TRP A 18 -20.61 28.77 -1.09
CA TRP A 18 -21.19 29.07 -2.41
C TRP A 18 -20.69 30.40 -2.97
N LEU A 19 -20.50 31.43 -2.14
CA LEU A 19 -19.94 32.69 -2.62
C LEU A 19 -18.51 32.52 -3.16
N LEU A 20 -17.73 31.57 -2.63
CA LEU A 20 -16.36 31.31 -3.09
C LEU A 20 -16.32 30.78 -4.54
N SER A 21 -17.35 30.08 -5.02
CA SER A 21 -17.39 29.62 -6.42
C SER A 21 -17.53 30.77 -7.43
N PHE A 22 -17.86 31.97 -6.96
CA PHE A 22 -17.95 33.19 -7.78
C PHE A 22 -16.73 34.09 -7.67
N THR A 23 -15.69 33.67 -6.94
CA THR A 23 -14.45 34.42 -6.81
C THR A 23 -13.36 33.82 -7.71
N PRO A 24 -12.35 34.60 -8.14
CA PRO A 24 -11.24 34.06 -8.93
C PRO A 24 -10.58 32.88 -8.22
N ALA A 25 -10.23 31.85 -9.00
CA ALA A 25 -9.60 30.66 -8.46
C ALA A 25 -8.27 30.99 -7.77
N HIS A 26 -8.11 30.51 -6.54
CA HIS A 26 -6.89 30.69 -5.77
C HIS A 26 -6.51 29.40 -5.02
N PRO A 27 -5.22 28.97 -5.01
CA PRO A 27 -4.80 27.72 -4.38
C PRO A 27 -5.13 27.60 -2.89
N ARG A 28 -5.15 28.72 -2.15
CA ARG A 28 -5.58 28.73 -0.74
C ARG A 28 -7.07 28.46 -0.58
N THR A 29 -7.90 28.97 -1.49
CA THR A 29 -9.35 28.76 -1.45
C THR A 29 -9.68 27.29 -1.68
N ALA A 30 -9.06 26.66 -2.70
CA ALA A 30 -9.24 25.23 -2.97
C ALA A 30 -8.83 24.38 -1.75
N ARG A 31 -7.63 24.61 -1.19
CA ARG A 31 -7.16 23.93 0.03
C ARG A 31 -8.11 24.13 1.22
N GLY A 32 -8.62 25.36 1.40
CA GLY A 32 -9.57 25.69 2.46
C GLY A 32 -10.88 24.92 2.33
N LEU A 33 -11.45 24.85 1.12
CA LEU A 33 -12.65 24.08 0.82
C LEU A 33 -12.43 22.58 1.06
N GLY A 34 -11.29 22.03 0.63
CA GLY A 34 -10.95 20.63 0.87
C GLY A 34 -10.80 20.30 2.36
N ALA A 35 -10.16 21.17 3.14
CA ALA A 35 -10.04 20.99 4.59
C ALA A 35 -11.40 21.10 5.31
N LEU A 36 -12.24 22.05 4.88
CA LEU A 36 -13.58 22.22 5.43
C LEU A 36 -14.48 21.01 5.13
N LEU A 37 -14.39 20.46 3.92
CA LEU A 37 -15.11 19.24 3.53
C LEU A 37 -14.75 18.07 4.45
N GLU A 38 -13.45 17.80 4.65
CA GLU A 38 -13.00 16.72 5.54
C GLU A 38 -13.46 16.94 6.98
N ARG A 39 -13.37 18.17 7.48
CA ARG A 39 -13.84 18.52 8.82
C ARG A 39 -15.35 18.30 8.95
N ALA A 40 -16.12 18.66 7.93
CA ALA A 40 -17.56 18.46 7.87
C ALA A 40 -17.94 16.96 7.83
N LEU A 41 -17.08 16.10 7.28
CA LEU A 41 -17.29 14.64 7.25
C LEU A 41 -16.72 13.90 8.46
N HIS A 42 -16.15 14.59 9.44
CA HIS A 42 -15.67 13.95 10.65
C HIS A 42 -16.79 13.12 11.30
N ARG A 43 -16.49 11.84 11.58
CA ARG A 43 -17.47 10.89 12.12
C ARG A 43 -17.82 11.26 13.55
N VAL A 44 -19.12 11.37 13.83
CA VAL A 44 -19.68 11.51 15.17
C VAL A 44 -20.22 10.13 15.58
N PRO A 45 -19.76 9.56 16.71
CA PRO A 45 -20.25 8.27 17.20
C PRO A 45 -21.78 8.24 17.32
N GLY A 46 -22.42 7.19 16.81
CA GLY A 46 -23.87 7.02 16.84
C GLY A 46 -24.69 7.84 15.83
N VAL A 47 -24.10 8.84 15.16
CA VAL A 47 -24.83 9.74 14.22
C VAL A 47 -24.34 9.59 12.78
N GLY A 48 -23.04 9.39 12.56
CA GLY A 48 -22.45 9.38 11.21
C GLY A 48 -21.69 10.67 10.91
N PRO A 49 -21.64 11.16 9.65
CA PRO A 49 -20.90 12.37 9.30
C PRO A 49 -21.53 13.60 9.96
N GLY A 50 -20.70 14.51 10.51
CA GLY A 50 -21.19 15.67 11.26
C GLY A 50 -22.03 16.65 10.44
N MET A 51 -21.56 17.10 9.28
CA MET A 51 -22.19 18.14 8.46
C MET A 51 -22.18 17.81 6.96
N PRO A 52 -22.88 16.73 6.52
CA PRO A 52 -22.79 16.24 5.14
C PRO A 52 -23.25 17.27 4.08
N LYS A 53 -24.21 18.15 4.40
CA LYS A 53 -24.67 19.21 3.49
C LYS A 53 -23.61 20.30 3.24
N LEU A 54 -22.79 20.60 4.25
CA LEU A 54 -21.67 21.54 4.11
C LEU A 54 -20.54 20.91 3.29
N ALA A 55 -20.25 19.63 3.53
CA ALA A 55 -19.29 18.87 2.73
C ALA A 55 -19.69 18.84 1.24
N GLY A 56 -20.97 18.59 0.94
CA GLY A 56 -21.48 18.63 -0.44
C GLY A 56 -21.38 20.02 -1.09
N ALA A 57 -21.60 21.10 -0.34
CA ALA A 57 -21.39 22.46 -0.85
C ALA A 57 -19.93 22.74 -1.18
N CYS A 58 -18.99 22.26 -0.36
CA CYS A 58 -17.56 22.38 -0.64
C CYS A 58 -17.15 21.61 -1.90
N ALA A 59 -17.68 20.39 -2.09
CA ALA A 59 -17.44 19.59 -3.29
C ALA A 59 -17.92 20.33 -4.55
N ASN A 60 -19.14 20.86 -4.55
CA ASN A 60 -19.67 21.63 -5.67
C ASN A 60 -18.89 22.92 -5.95
N ALA A 61 -18.49 23.63 -4.89
CA ALA A 61 -17.68 24.84 -5.04
C ALA A 61 -16.32 24.51 -5.69
N LEU A 62 -15.66 23.43 -5.26
CA LEU A 62 -14.43 22.95 -5.89
C LEU A 62 -14.64 22.55 -7.36
N SER A 63 -15.75 21.86 -7.68
CA SER A 63 -16.09 21.49 -9.07
C SER A 63 -16.34 22.70 -9.97
N ALA A 64 -16.84 23.80 -9.42
CA ALA A 64 -17.09 25.03 -10.17
C ALA A 64 -15.85 25.93 -10.30
N MET A 65 -14.83 25.74 -9.46
CA MET A 65 -13.59 26.49 -9.53
C MET A 65 -12.72 26.04 -10.71
N GLU A 66 -12.21 27.00 -11.47
CA GLU A 66 -11.24 26.74 -12.53
C GLU A 66 -9.81 26.56 -11.97
N GLY A 67 -8.94 25.93 -12.75
CA GLY A 67 -7.50 25.83 -12.47
C GLY A 67 -7.06 24.54 -11.75
N GLU A 68 -5.75 24.30 -11.80
CA GLU A 68 -5.12 23.06 -11.34
C GLU A 68 -5.29 22.81 -9.84
N ALA A 69 -5.36 23.87 -9.03
CA ALA A 69 -5.50 23.72 -7.58
C ALA A 69 -6.85 23.12 -7.16
N ALA A 70 -7.94 23.45 -7.87
CA ALA A 70 -9.25 22.87 -7.61
C ALA A 70 -9.29 21.40 -8.03
N LEU A 71 -8.74 21.11 -9.21
CA LEU A 71 -8.60 19.75 -9.74
C LEU A 71 -7.79 18.85 -8.78
N ALA A 72 -6.67 19.37 -8.27
CA ALA A 72 -5.84 18.71 -7.28
C ALA A 72 -6.56 18.38 -5.99
N GLU A 73 -7.37 19.31 -5.50
CA GLU A 73 -8.16 19.08 -4.29
C GLU A 73 -9.27 18.06 -4.52
N LEU A 74 -9.95 18.09 -5.67
CA LEU A 74 -10.93 17.07 -6.04
C LEU A 74 -10.29 15.67 -6.13
N ALA A 75 -9.14 15.54 -6.80
CA ALA A 75 -8.43 14.27 -6.93
C ALA A 75 -7.98 13.75 -5.55
N ARG A 76 -7.44 14.63 -4.70
CA ARG A 76 -7.08 14.30 -3.32
C ARG A 76 -8.29 13.83 -2.51
N LEU A 77 -9.43 14.52 -2.63
CA LEU A 77 -10.66 14.20 -1.90
C LEU A 77 -11.30 12.89 -2.36
N ALA A 78 -11.25 12.57 -3.66
CA ALA A 78 -11.78 11.32 -4.20
C ALA A 78 -11.14 10.08 -3.54
N THR A 79 -9.87 10.19 -3.15
CA THR A 79 -9.16 9.10 -2.45
C THR A 79 -9.41 9.03 -0.94
N ARG A 80 -9.94 10.09 -0.32
CA ARG A 80 -10.05 10.22 1.15
C ARG A 80 -11.49 10.20 1.66
N VAL A 81 -12.44 10.60 0.85
CA VAL A 81 -13.85 10.68 1.22
C VAL A 81 -14.48 9.29 1.14
N THR A 82 -14.92 8.77 2.28
CA THR A 82 -15.59 7.46 2.36
C THR A 82 -17.12 7.57 2.36
N TYR A 83 -17.66 8.76 2.62
CA TYR A 83 -19.10 8.98 2.65
C TYR A 83 -19.66 9.08 1.22
N LYS A 84 -20.42 8.05 0.82
CA LYS A 84 -20.84 7.79 -0.57
C LYS A 84 -21.46 9.00 -1.29
N SER A 85 -22.34 9.76 -0.63
CA SER A 85 -23.03 10.86 -1.31
C SER A 85 -22.12 12.06 -1.60
N THR A 86 -21.20 12.39 -0.68
CA THR A 86 -20.19 13.42 -0.94
C THR A 86 -19.14 12.94 -1.94
N LEU A 87 -18.73 11.68 -1.85
CA LEU A 87 -17.80 11.08 -2.82
C LEU A 87 -18.36 11.21 -4.24
N LYS A 88 -19.63 10.87 -4.46
CA LYS A 88 -20.29 11.00 -5.77
C LYS A 88 -20.22 12.43 -6.34
N LEU A 89 -20.31 13.46 -5.50
CA LEU A 89 -20.18 14.85 -5.96
C LEU A 89 -18.74 15.20 -6.36
N VAL A 90 -17.76 14.72 -5.60
CA VAL A 90 -16.34 14.90 -5.92
C VAL A 90 -15.99 14.18 -7.23
N GLU A 91 -16.46 12.93 -7.38
CA GLU A 91 -16.24 12.14 -8.59
C GLU A 91 -16.90 12.76 -9.81
N ALA A 92 -18.14 13.26 -9.70
CA ALA A 92 -18.80 13.96 -10.79
C ALA A 92 -18.05 15.24 -11.20
N GLY A 93 -17.43 15.95 -10.26
CA GLY A 93 -16.57 17.10 -10.55
C GLY A 93 -15.32 16.73 -11.36
N LEU A 94 -14.66 15.63 -10.98
CA LEU A 94 -13.52 15.09 -11.72
C LEU A 94 -13.90 14.63 -13.12
N GLU A 95 -15.01 13.90 -13.26
CA GLU A 95 -15.53 13.42 -14.55
C GLU A 95 -15.89 14.58 -15.48
N ALA A 96 -16.54 15.63 -14.96
CA ALA A 96 -16.85 16.83 -15.75
C ALA A 96 -15.57 17.51 -16.26
N ARG A 97 -14.51 17.56 -15.43
CA ARG A 97 -13.23 18.15 -15.85
C ARG A 97 -12.47 17.25 -16.83
N ALA A 98 -12.54 15.93 -16.64
CA ALA A 98 -12.00 14.94 -17.56
C ALA A 98 -12.61 15.10 -18.96
N LEU A 99 -13.95 15.14 -19.01
CA LEU A 99 -14.70 15.32 -20.26
C LEU A 99 -14.37 16.65 -20.94
N ALA A 100 -14.27 17.75 -20.19
CA ALA A 100 -13.94 19.07 -20.73
C ALA A 100 -12.53 19.15 -21.35
N LEU A 101 -11.60 18.32 -20.87
CA LEU A 101 -10.22 18.25 -21.37
C LEU A 101 -10.00 17.11 -22.38
N GLY A 102 -11.01 16.26 -22.61
CA GLY A 102 -10.88 15.07 -23.46
C GLY A 102 -9.94 14.01 -22.88
N LEU A 103 -9.78 13.98 -21.55
CA LEU A 103 -8.84 13.10 -20.84
C LEU A 103 -9.58 12.01 -20.07
N GLY A 104 -8.91 10.87 -19.85
CA GLY A 104 -9.41 9.85 -18.93
C GLY A 104 -9.33 10.28 -17.45
N ARG A 105 -10.12 9.66 -16.58
CA ARG A 105 -10.10 9.93 -15.12
C ARG A 105 -8.68 9.83 -14.53
N ASP A 106 -7.95 8.78 -14.88
CA ASP A 106 -6.60 8.58 -14.36
C ASP A 106 -5.62 9.64 -14.84
N GLU A 107 -5.76 10.13 -16.08
CA GLU A 107 -4.91 11.21 -16.61
C GLU A 107 -5.18 12.53 -15.90
N ILE A 108 -6.43 12.79 -15.55
CA ILE A 108 -6.77 13.93 -14.70
C ILE A 108 -6.10 13.81 -13.33
N GLU A 109 -6.14 12.65 -12.69
CA GLU A 109 -5.47 12.43 -11.40
C GLU A 109 -3.94 12.55 -11.47
N GLU A 110 -3.33 12.33 -12.64
CA GLU A 110 -1.91 12.58 -12.91
C GLU A 110 -1.61 14.08 -13.03
N LEU A 111 -2.42 14.83 -13.76
CA LEU A 111 -2.27 16.28 -13.93
C LEU A 111 -2.59 17.06 -12.64
N ALA A 112 -3.43 16.48 -11.79
CA ALA A 112 -3.92 17.09 -10.56
C ALA A 112 -2.91 17.06 -9.39
N VAL A 113 -1.63 16.78 -9.62
CA VAL A 113 -0.65 16.69 -8.52
C VAL A 113 -0.03 18.07 -8.23
N PRO A 114 -0.21 18.67 -7.04
CA PRO A 114 0.41 19.95 -6.73
C PRO A 114 1.93 19.84 -6.57
N ALA A 115 2.65 20.87 -6.98
CA ALA A 115 4.08 21.00 -6.71
C ALA A 115 4.40 21.38 -5.24
N TYR A 116 3.43 21.83 -4.44
CA TYR A 116 3.62 22.29 -3.05
C TYR A 116 4.74 23.36 -2.88
N GLY A 117 4.95 24.18 -3.92
CA GLY A 117 5.98 25.22 -3.97
C GLY A 117 7.39 24.70 -4.24
N LEU A 118 7.56 23.42 -4.58
CA LEU A 118 8.82 22.87 -5.09
C LEU A 118 9.16 23.53 -6.43
N THR A 119 10.37 24.08 -6.52
CA THR A 119 10.88 24.80 -7.71
C THR A 119 11.74 23.90 -8.59
N GLU A 120 12.24 22.82 -8.01
CA GLU A 120 13.00 21.76 -8.68
C GLU A 120 12.58 20.41 -8.08
N VAL A 121 13.00 19.30 -8.68
CA VAL A 121 12.59 17.97 -8.23
C VAL A 121 13.06 17.73 -6.80
N GLY A 122 12.09 17.65 -5.90
CA GLY A 122 12.28 17.36 -4.48
C GLY A 122 12.80 18.51 -3.62
N ARG A 123 12.89 19.75 -4.12
CA ARG A 123 13.38 20.87 -3.31
C ARG A 123 12.55 22.15 -3.44
N ARG A 124 12.27 22.76 -2.28
CA ARG A 124 11.72 24.12 -2.10
C ARG A 124 12.58 24.86 -1.10
N VAL A 125 12.90 26.11 -1.40
CA VAL A 125 13.63 27.01 -0.51
C VAL A 125 12.72 28.20 -0.19
N GLU A 126 12.55 28.49 1.09
CA GLU A 126 11.73 29.59 1.59
C GLU A 126 12.56 30.48 2.53
N HIS A 127 12.53 31.79 2.32
CA HIS A 127 13.21 32.76 3.18
C HIS A 127 12.20 33.40 4.14
N LEU A 128 12.47 33.33 5.44
CA LEU A 128 11.61 33.79 6.53
C LEU A 128 12.39 34.76 7.41
N GLY A 129 12.41 36.03 6.98
CA GLY A 129 13.30 37.05 7.55
C GLY A 129 14.76 36.69 7.30
N GLY A 130 15.56 36.64 8.36
CA GLY A 130 16.95 36.18 8.28
C GLY A 130 17.11 34.67 8.16
N ALA A 131 16.08 33.86 8.46
CA ALA A 131 16.21 32.40 8.43
C ALA A 131 15.83 31.81 7.05
N ARG A 132 16.40 30.66 6.71
CA ARG A 132 16.04 29.89 5.51
C ARG A 132 15.45 28.53 5.91
N ALA A 133 14.30 28.19 5.36
CA ALA A 133 13.71 26.85 5.45
C ALA A 133 13.90 26.14 4.10
N GLU A 134 14.31 24.87 4.14
CA GLU A 134 14.36 24.01 2.97
C GLU A 134 13.42 22.82 3.19
N LEU A 135 12.44 22.66 2.31
CA LEU A 135 11.65 21.44 2.20
C LEU A 135 12.36 20.52 1.21
N LEU A 136 12.83 19.38 1.72
CA LEU A 136 13.48 18.34 0.95
C LEU A 136 12.56 17.12 0.90
N VAL A 137 12.28 16.66 -0.31
CA VAL A 137 11.48 15.47 -0.55
C VAL A 137 12.38 14.40 -1.13
N ASP A 138 12.46 13.27 -0.44
CA ASP A 138 13.25 12.12 -0.84
C ASP A 138 12.39 10.84 -0.86
N GLY A 139 12.16 10.30 -2.06
CA GLY A 139 11.17 9.24 -2.26
C GLY A 139 9.79 9.70 -1.78
N ARG A 140 9.26 9.05 -0.74
CA ARG A 140 7.96 9.42 -0.13
C ARG A 140 8.08 10.31 1.12
N ARG A 141 9.30 10.61 1.57
CA ARG A 141 9.57 11.36 2.80
C ARG A 141 9.73 12.84 2.48
N ALA A 142 9.08 13.70 3.26
CA ALA A 142 9.19 15.15 3.14
C ALA A 142 9.69 15.73 4.47
N GLU A 143 10.84 16.41 4.44
CA GLU A 143 11.52 16.94 5.62
C GLU A 143 11.72 18.45 5.53
N LEU A 144 11.56 19.13 6.66
CA LEU A 144 11.92 20.54 6.79
C LEU A 144 13.26 20.69 7.49
N ARG A 145 14.23 21.24 6.78
CA ARG A 145 15.53 21.65 7.32
C ARG A 145 15.56 23.15 7.51
N TRP A 146 16.22 23.59 8.57
CA TRP A 146 16.27 24.99 8.97
C TRP A 146 17.71 25.48 8.98
N PHE A 147 17.90 26.70 8.53
CA PHE A 147 19.18 27.38 8.53
C PHE A 147 19.02 28.76 9.16
N SER A 148 20.00 29.13 9.98
CA SER A 148 20.09 30.44 10.64
C SER A 148 20.42 31.56 9.65
N ALA A 149 20.40 32.81 10.11
CA ALA A 149 20.82 33.97 9.31
C ALA A 149 22.29 33.95 8.87
N ALA A 150 23.13 33.23 9.62
CA ALA A 150 24.52 32.97 9.23
C ALA A 150 24.65 31.78 8.25
N GLY A 151 23.55 31.17 7.81
CA GLY A 151 23.55 30.01 6.91
C GLY A 151 23.82 28.66 7.59
N ALA A 152 24.08 28.61 8.90
CA ALA A 152 24.34 27.36 9.62
C ALA A 152 23.05 26.54 9.85
N PRO A 153 23.07 25.21 9.68
CA PRO A 153 21.91 24.35 9.91
C PRO A 153 21.53 24.31 11.40
N VAL A 154 20.24 24.35 11.71
CA VAL A 154 19.70 24.32 13.07
C VAL A 154 18.66 23.21 13.23
N LYS A 155 18.68 22.53 14.38
CA LYS A 155 17.80 21.37 14.67
C LYS A 155 16.33 21.75 14.90
N SER A 156 16.05 23.01 15.20
CA SER A 156 14.69 23.46 15.50
C SER A 156 14.37 24.76 14.79
N VAL A 157 13.08 25.02 14.60
CA VAL A 157 12.60 26.26 13.99
C VAL A 157 13.12 27.47 14.78
N PRO A 158 13.81 28.43 14.16
CA PRO A 158 14.31 29.64 14.83
C PRO A 158 13.21 30.42 15.55
N ALA A 159 13.54 31.03 16.70
CA ALA A 159 12.58 31.75 17.53
C ALA A 159 11.91 32.93 16.79
N ALA A 160 12.69 33.67 15.99
CA ALA A 160 12.18 34.77 15.16
C ALA A 160 11.10 34.29 14.17
N VAL A 161 11.30 33.12 13.53
CA VAL A 161 10.30 32.55 12.62
C VAL A 161 9.00 32.19 13.34
N ARG A 162 9.09 31.65 14.57
CA ARG A 162 7.88 31.30 15.35
C ARG A 162 7.07 32.53 15.77
N ARG A 163 7.74 33.66 16.01
CA ARG A 163 7.11 34.90 16.45
C ARG A 163 6.56 35.70 15.27
N ASP A 164 7.37 35.84 14.22
CA ASP A 164 7.12 36.83 13.15
C ASP A 164 6.52 36.19 11.88
N HIS A 165 6.62 34.86 11.74
CA HIS A 165 6.17 34.11 10.55
C HIS A 165 5.39 32.83 10.91
N ALA A 166 4.59 32.87 11.98
CA ALA A 166 3.86 31.71 12.49
C ALA A 166 2.91 31.08 11.45
N ASP A 167 2.23 31.89 10.65
CA ASP A 167 1.29 31.41 9.63
C ASP A 167 2.01 30.72 8.48
N THR A 168 3.08 31.34 7.95
CA THR A 168 3.90 30.72 6.89
C THR A 168 4.56 29.42 7.36
N LEU A 169 5.02 29.37 8.62
CA LEU A 169 5.53 28.15 9.24
C LEU A 169 4.46 27.05 9.29
N LYS A 170 3.22 27.40 9.62
CA LYS A 170 2.08 26.47 9.67
C LYS A 170 1.74 25.96 8.27
N GLU A 171 1.73 26.83 7.26
CA GLU A 171 1.54 26.47 5.85
C GLU A 171 2.64 25.51 5.38
N LEU A 172 3.91 25.82 5.63
CA LEU A 172 5.04 25.01 5.21
C LEU A 172 5.02 23.60 5.82
N LYS A 173 4.64 23.47 7.10
CA LYS A 173 4.45 22.16 7.75
C LYS A 173 3.27 21.39 7.16
N ALA A 174 2.19 22.08 6.82
CA ALA A 174 1.03 21.47 6.18
C ALA A 174 1.37 20.98 4.76
N ASP A 175 2.11 21.77 3.99
CA ASP A 175 2.58 21.42 2.65
C ASP A 175 3.50 20.20 2.69
N ALA A 176 4.47 20.14 3.63
CA ALA A 176 5.33 18.98 3.80
C ALA A 176 4.53 17.69 4.09
N LYS A 177 3.53 17.78 4.99
CA LYS A 177 2.65 16.63 5.30
C LYS A 177 1.78 16.23 4.11
N ALA A 178 1.25 17.21 3.38
CA ALA A 178 0.42 16.98 2.20
C ALA A 178 1.23 16.34 1.06
N ALA A 179 2.46 16.80 0.83
CA ALA A 179 3.40 16.23 -0.13
C ALA A 179 3.67 14.75 0.15
N ALA A 180 4.00 14.37 1.39
CA ALA A 180 4.24 12.97 1.77
C ALA A 180 2.98 12.09 1.58
N ALA A 181 1.80 12.61 1.92
CA ALA A 181 0.53 11.91 1.70
C ALA A 181 0.24 11.73 0.21
N MET A 182 0.48 12.76 -0.61
CA MET A 182 0.30 12.71 -2.06
C MET A 182 1.26 11.70 -2.70
N LEU A 183 2.54 11.71 -2.33
CA LEU A 183 3.53 10.74 -2.83
C LEU A 183 3.14 9.30 -2.48
N THR A 184 2.55 9.07 -1.31
CA THR A 184 2.01 7.75 -0.95
C THR A 184 0.87 7.33 -1.87
N ALA A 185 -0.05 8.25 -2.21
CA ALA A 185 -1.13 7.98 -3.14
C ALA A 185 -0.62 7.72 -4.58
N VAL A 186 0.32 8.54 -5.06
CA VAL A 186 0.94 8.37 -6.38
C VAL A 186 1.70 7.05 -6.47
N ALA A 187 2.46 6.67 -5.45
CA ALA A 187 3.15 5.37 -5.40
C ALA A 187 2.17 4.19 -5.50
N LYS A 188 1.04 4.25 -4.77
CA LYS A 188 -0.01 3.23 -4.86
C LYS A 188 -0.66 3.19 -6.25
N ARG A 189 -0.86 4.34 -6.88
CA ARG A 189 -1.42 4.40 -8.24
C ARG A 189 -0.47 3.80 -9.27
N LEU A 190 0.82 4.12 -9.19
CA LEU A 190 1.86 3.52 -10.03
C LEU A 190 1.99 2.00 -9.81
N ASP A 191 1.92 1.50 -8.57
CA ASP A 191 1.92 0.05 -8.32
C ASP A 191 0.66 -0.64 -8.89
N ARG A 192 -0.49 0.04 -8.92
CA ARG A 192 -1.71 -0.51 -9.55
C ARG A 192 -1.64 -0.51 -11.07
N SER A 193 -0.80 0.31 -11.71
CA SER A 193 -0.76 0.42 -13.17
C SER A 193 -0.17 -0.82 -13.86
N PHE A 194 0.48 -1.72 -13.12
CA PHE A 194 0.91 -3.03 -13.66
C PHE A 194 -0.28 -3.89 -14.13
N LEU A 195 -1.47 -3.68 -13.58
CA LEU A 195 -2.68 -4.41 -13.99
C LEU A 195 -3.45 -3.72 -15.12
N THR A 196 -3.12 -2.49 -15.51
CA THR A 196 -3.88 -1.69 -16.49
C THR A 196 -3.11 -1.47 -17.80
N ASP A 197 -2.05 -2.26 -18.06
CA ASP A 197 -1.14 -2.16 -19.21
C ASP A 197 -0.79 -0.73 -19.65
N ARG A 198 -0.47 0.13 -18.67
CA ARG A 198 -0.42 1.57 -18.93
C ARG A 198 0.82 1.97 -19.71
N ALA A 199 0.60 2.77 -20.74
CA ALA A 199 1.60 3.41 -21.57
C ALA A 199 1.40 4.92 -21.61
N TRP A 200 2.50 5.66 -21.71
CA TRP A 200 2.50 7.10 -21.83
C TRP A 200 3.33 7.53 -23.05
N PRO A 201 2.85 8.51 -23.82
CA PRO A 201 3.73 9.25 -24.72
C PRO A 201 4.88 9.88 -23.95
N ALA A 202 6.11 9.76 -24.44
CA ALA A 202 7.31 10.21 -23.73
C ALA A 202 7.25 11.67 -23.24
N ALA A 203 6.68 12.58 -24.04
CA ALA A 203 6.52 13.98 -23.66
C ALA A 203 5.63 14.15 -22.42
N ALA A 204 4.46 13.49 -22.42
CA ALA A 204 3.52 13.54 -21.32
C ALA A 204 4.09 12.86 -20.07
N TRP A 205 4.77 11.71 -20.22
CA TRP A 205 5.45 11.05 -19.11
C TRP A 205 6.53 11.93 -18.50
N ARG A 206 7.36 12.58 -19.34
CA ARG A 206 8.43 13.45 -18.89
C ARG A 206 7.89 14.62 -18.07
N GLU A 207 6.87 15.30 -18.57
CA GLU A 207 6.21 16.42 -17.89
C GLU A 207 5.55 15.99 -16.58
N ARG A 208 4.71 14.95 -16.61
CA ARG A 208 3.85 14.53 -15.48
C ARG A 208 4.60 13.74 -14.41
N TYR A 209 5.69 13.06 -14.77
CA TYR A 209 6.44 12.21 -13.87
C TYR A 209 7.89 12.64 -13.70
N LEU A 210 8.71 12.60 -14.74
CA LEU A 210 10.17 12.72 -14.59
C LEU A 210 10.62 14.11 -14.11
N ASP A 211 10.02 15.15 -14.68
CA ASP A 211 10.37 16.56 -14.47
C ASP A 211 9.41 17.26 -13.49
N HIS A 212 8.29 16.61 -13.14
CA HIS A 212 7.36 17.13 -12.16
C HIS A 212 8.07 17.31 -10.79
N PRO A 213 8.01 18.50 -10.14
CA PRO A 213 8.77 18.80 -8.92
C PRO A 213 8.55 17.82 -7.76
N LEU A 214 7.30 17.39 -7.56
CA LEU A 214 6.96 16.37 -6.56
C LEU A 214 7.14 14.93 -7.08
N VAL A 215 6.40 14.54 -8.13
CA VAL A 215 6.36 13.15 -8.64
C VAL A 215 7.72 12.66 -9.16
N GLY A 216 8.58 13.56 -9.64
CA GLY A 216 9.94 13.24 -10.08
C GLY A 216 10.78 12.56 -9.01
N THR A 217 10.50 12.82 -7.73
CA THR A 217 11.16 12.15 -6.60
C THR A 217 10.86 10.65 -6.52
N LEU A 218 9.72 10.20 -7.05
CA LEU A 218 9.37 8.78 -7.20
C LEU A 218 9.80 8.26 -8.56
N ALA A 219 9.51 9.00 -9.62
CA ALA A 219 9.74 8.55 -11.00
C ALA A 219 11.22 8.25 -11.27
N ARG A 220 12.13 9.05 -10.70
CA ARG A 220 13.58 8.87 -10.83
C ARG A 220 14.14 7.68 -10.02
N ARG A 221 13.32 7.04 -9.19
CA ARG A 221 13.68 5.83 -8.40
C ARG A 221 13.13 4.54 -9.02
N LEU A 222 12.42 4.64 -10.14
CA LEU A 222 11.78 3.52 -10.84
C LEU A 222 12.57 3.13 -12.09
N ILE A 223 12.39 1.89 -12.50
CA ILE A 223 12.84 1.38 -13.80
C ILE A 223 11.70 1.57 -14.79
N TRP A 224 12.01 2.13 -15.95
CA TRP A 224 11.07 2.38 -17.04
C TRP A 224 11.50 1.59 -18.26
N THR A 225 10.59 1.37 -19.19
CA THR A 225 10.93 0.93 -20.55
C THR A 225 10.56 2.01 -21.53
N VAL A 226 11.51 2.43 -22.37
CA VAL A 226 11.27 3.31 -23.52
C VAL A 226 11.31 2.44 -24.77
N ASP A 227 10.18 2.31 -25.47
CA ASP A 227 10.05 1.44 -26.64
C ASP A 227 10.60 0.01 -26.38
N GLY A 228 10.28 -0.52 -25.20
CA GLY A 228 10.72 -1.84 -24.73
C GLY A 228 12.12 -1.90 -24.09
N THR A 229 12.94 -0.86 -24.25
CA THR A 229 14.31 -0.77 -23.70
C THR A 229 14.29 -0.37 -22.22
N PRO A 230 14.72 -1.24 -21.28
CA PRO A 230 14.78 -0.93 -19.86
C PRO A 230 15.80 0.17 -19.54
N CYS A 231 15.41 1.14 -18.72
CA CYS A 231 16.28 2.23 -18.27
C CYS A 231 15.87 2.74 -16.89
N ALA A 232 16.82 3.33 -16.16
CA ALA A 232 16.57 4.02 -14.89
C ALA A 232 17.30 5.36 -14.88
N TYR A 233 16.79 6.32 -14.11
CA TYR A 233 17.41 7.65 -14.01
C TYR A 233 18.72 7.58 -13.21
N ALA A 234 19.83 8.00 -13.82
CA ALA A 234 21.12 8.18 -13.17
C ALA A 234 21.93 9.26 -13.90
N ASP A 235 22.75 9.99 -13.14
CA ASP A 235 23.64 11.03 -13.67
C ASP A 235 22.93 12.06 -14.58
N GLY A 236 21.70 12.44 -14.20
CA GLY A 236 20.92 13.45 -14.91
C GLY A 236 20.15 12.97 -16.14
N ALA A 237 20.22 11.67 -16.49
CA ALA A 237 19.54 11.12 -17.67
C ALA A 237 18.99 9.71 -17.41
N LEU A 238 18.19 9.19 -18.34
CA LEU A 238 17.83 7.76 -18.35
C LEU A 238 19.00 6.94 -18.89
N ARG A 239 19.35 5.88 -18.16
CA ARG A 239 20.51 5.04 -18.44
C ARG A 239 20.11 3.57 -18.44
N GLY A 240 20.51 2.83 -19.47
CA GLY A 240 20.40 1.37 -19.50
C GLY A 240 21.38 0.67 -18.56
N LEU A 241 21.40 -0.66 -18.56
CA LEU A 241 22.27 -1.44 -17.66
C LEU A 241 23.77 -1.29 -17.99
N ALA A 242 24.12 -1.00 -19.24
CA ALA A 242 25.50 -0.76 -19.65
C ALA A 242 25.94 0.72 -19.51
N GLY A 243 25.05 1.59 -18.98
CA GLY A 243 25.32 3.02 -18.76
C GLY A 243 25.08 3.91 -20.00
N GLU A 244 24.62 3.32 -21.10
CA GLU A 244 24.19 4.03 -22.29
C GLU A 244 22.99 4.93 -22.01
N GLU A 245 22.96 6.11 -22.62
CA GLU A 245 21.84 7.04 -22.47
C GLU A 245 20.64 6.58 -23.31
N VAL A 246 19.45 6.59 -22.71
CA VAL A 246 18.20 6.20 -23.37
C VAL A 246 17.31 7.43 -23.52
N ALA A 247 17.15 7.93 -24.75
CA ALA A 247 16.32 9.10 -25.01
C ALA A 247 14.83 8.73 -25.02
N PRO A 248 13.97 9.35 -24.17
CA PRO A 248 12.53 9.06 -24.16
C PRO A 248 11.86 9.75 -25.36
N ARG A 249 11.73 9.04 -26.49
CA ARG A 249 11.12 9.58 -27.72
C ARG A 249 9.79 8.92 -28.09
N GLY A 250 9.61 7.64 -27.80
CA GLY A 250 8.40 6.89 -28.12
C GLY A 250 7.50 6.67 -26.91
N GLU A 251 7.13 5.42 -26.70
CA GLU A 251 6.23 5.00 -25.62
C GLU A 251 7.03 4.65 -24.36
N VAL A 252 6.57 5.17 -23.23
CA VAL A 252 7.13 4.86 -21.92
C VAL A 252 6.17 3.98 -21.16
N ARG A 253 6.67 2.89 -20.57
CA ARG A 253 5.94 2.01 -19.65
C ARG A 253 6.74 1.77 -18.39
N LEU A 254 6.06 1.35 -17.33
CA LEU A 254 6.73 0.92 -16.11
C LEU A 254 7.36 -0.46 -16.36
N TRP A 255 8.65 -0.63 -16.06
CA TRP A 255 9.31 -1.93 -16.24
C TRP A 255 8.75 -2.96 -15.27
N HIS A 256 8.57 -4.19 -15.74
CA HIS A 256 8.06 -5.31 -14.95
C HIS A 256 8.98 -6.55 -15.14
N PRO A 257 9.26 -7.34 -14.08
CA PRO A 257 10.16 -8.49 -14.18
C PRO A 257 9.59 -9.71 -14.91
N VAL A 258 8.27 -9.85 -15.03
CA VAL A 258 7.70 -10.95 -15.84
C VAL A 258 8.14 -10.81 -17.29
N GLY A 259 8.59 -11.92 -17.87
CA GLY A 259 9.09 -11.97 -19.24
C GLY A 259 10.52 -11.45 -19.42
N ARG A 260 11.20 -11.04 -18.35
CA ARG A 260 12.60 -10.62 -18.38
C ARG A 260 13.55 -11.75 -17.99
N PRO A 261 14.76 -11.84 -18.58
CA PRO A 261 15.78 -12.78 -18.14
C PRO A 261 16.15 -12.56 -16.67
N VAL A 262 16.47 -13.64 -15.96
CA VAL A 262 16.84 -13.58 -14.54
C VAL A 262 18.08 -12.70 -14.35
N GLU A 263 19.03 -12.77 -15.29
CA GLU A 263 20.26 -11.98 -15.30
C GLU A 263 19.97 -10.47 -15.40
N GLU A 264 18.99 -10.07 -16.21
CA GLU A 264 18.56 -8.67 -16.32
C GLU A 264 17.95 -8.19 -15.00
N VAL A 265 17.05 -8.99 -14.41
CA VAL A 265 16.40 -8.67 -13.13
C VAL A 265 17.45 -8.52 -12.01
N MET A 266 18.43 -9.43 -11.96
CA MET A 266 19.50 -9.38 -10.96
C MET A 266 20.41 -8.17 -11.18
N ALA A 267 20.78 -7.85 -12.42
CA ALA A 267 21.59 -6.68 -12.74
C ALA A 267 20.90 -5.36 -12.31
N TRP A 268 19.58 -5.25 -12.49
CA TRP A 268 18.82 -4.11 -11.99
C TRP A 268 18.81 -4.04 -10.47
N ARG A 269 18.60 -5.16 -9.77
CA ARG A 269 18.66 -5.21 -8.30
C ARG A 269 20.02 -4.77 -7.77
N GLU A 270 21.09 -5.33 -8.33
CA GLU A 270 22.47 -4.98 -7.93
C GLU A 270 22.80 -3.52 -8.19
N ARG A 271 22.34 -2.96 -9.31
CA ARG A 271 22.50 -1.53 -9.62
C ARG A 271 21.80 -0.65 -8.59
N LEU A 272 20.52 -0.90 -8.32
CA LEU A 272 19.74 -0.13 -7.33
C LEU A 272 20.36 -0.23 -5.93
N GLU A 273 20.80 -1.43 -5.52
CA GLU A 273 21.46 -1.68 -4.23
C GLU A 273 22.80 -0.91 -4.13
N ARG A 274 23.61 -0.93 -5.19
CA ARG A 274 24.90 -0.20 -5.26
C ARG A 274 24.71 1.32 -5.20
N GLU A 275 23.72 1.83 -5.93
CA GLU A 275 23.38 3.27 -5.97
C GLU A 275 22.56 3.71 -4.74
N ARG A 276 22.22 2.79 -3.84
CA ARG A 276 21.37 3.01 -2.65
C ARG A 276 20.03 3.66 -2.99
N VAL A 277 19.44 3.28 -4.12
CA VAL A 277 18.11 3.71 -4.53
C VAL A 277 17.06 2.86 -3.83
N THR A 278 16.11 3.51 -3.14
CA THR A 278 14.95 2.86 -2.54
C THR A 278 13.74 3.08 -3.43
N GLN A 279 13.18 2.02 -3.99
CA GLN A 279 11.99 2.09 -4.83
C GLN A 279 10.73 2.34 -3.98
N PRO A 280 9.75 3.11 -4.46
CA PRO A 280 8.54 3.45 -3.69
C PRO A 280 7.57 2.27 -3.47
N PHE A 281 7.80 1.16 -4.15
CA PHE A 281 7.16 -0.15 -3.99
C PHE A 281 8.11 -1.22 -4.58
N LYS A 282 7.81 -2.51 -4.35
CA LYS A 282 8.57 -3.60 -4.96
C LYS A 282 8.39 -3.61 -6.48
N GLN A 283 9.42 -3.19 -7.21
CA GLN A 283 9.47 -3.29 -8.67
C GLN A 283 10.56 -4.28 -9.12
N ALA A 284 11.84 -4.00 -8.85
CA ALA A 284 12.94 -4.92 -9.18
C ALA A 284 12.89 -6.21 -8.33
N HIS A 285 12.46 -6.06 -7.07
CA HIS A 285 12.25 -7.17 -6.12
C HIS A 285 10.78 -7.62 -6.10
N ARG A 286 10.06 -7.44 -7.20
CA ARG A 286 8.67 -7.85 -7.29
C ARG A 286 8.57 -9.35 -7.46
N GLU A 287 7.65 -9.96 -6.71
CA GLU A 287 7.34 -11.38 -6.77
C GLU A 287 6.79 -11.75 -8.15
N VAL A 288 7.32 -12.84 -8.74
CA VAL A 288 6.91 -13.34 -10.06
C VAL A 288 6.28 -14.71 -9.89
N TYR A 289 4.99 -14.83 -10.21
CA TYR A 289 4.27 -16.10 -10.15
C TYR A 289 4.19 -16.69 -11.54
N LEU A 290 4.95 -17.75 -11.78
CA LEU A 290 4.87 -18.52 -13.01
C LEU A 290 3.79 -19.59 -12.89
N LEU A 291 3.19 -19.94 -14.03
CA LEU A 291 2.26 -21.04 -14.14
C LEU A 291 2.98 -22.36 -13.84
N THR A 292 2.53 -23.06 -12.80
CA THR A 292 3.10 -24.32 -12.34
C THR A 292 2.49 -25.53 -13.05
N GLU A 293 3.11 -26.70 -12.91
CA GLU A 293 2.56 -27.94 -13.47
C GLU A 293 1.25 -28.36 -12.77
N ALA A 294 1.12 -28.08 -11.48
CA ALA A 294 -0.12 -28.32 -10.75
C ALA A 294 -1.29 -27.51 -11.35
N GLU A 295 -1.03 -26.25 -11.70
CA GLU A 295 -2.01 -25.35 -12.34
C GLU A 295 -2.29 -25.72 -13.80
N ARG A 296 -1.30 -26.26 -14.52
CA ARG A 296 -1.53 -26.86 -15.85
C ARG A 296 -2.47 -28.06 -15.78
N ARG A 297 -2.35 -28.89 -14.73
CA ARG A 297 -3.22 -30.06 -14.53
C ARG A 297 -4.64 -29.68 -14.11
N THR A 298 -4.82 -28.65 -13.27
CA THR A 298 -6.16 -28.17 -12.91
C THR A 298 -6.82 -27.38 -14.04
N GLY A 299 -6.03 -26.79 -14.93
CA GLY A 299 -6.48 -26.15 -16.17
C GLY A 299 -7.04 -24.76 -15.95
N THR A 300 -8.12 -24.61 -15.17
CA THR A 300 -8.93 -23.37 -15.09
C THR A 300 -8.89 -22.67 -13.73
N TYR A 301 -8.21 -23.24 -12.74
CA TYR A 301 -8.13 -22.66 -11.39
C TYR A 301 -6.78 -22.93 -10.71
N SER A 302 -6.37 -22.03 -9.83
CA SER A 302 -5.20 -22.21 -8.97
C SER A 302 -5.63 -22.46 -7.52
N ASN A 303 -5.08 -23.52 -6.92
CA ASN A 303 -5.24 -23.86 -5.50
C ASN A 303 -4.08 -23.34 -4.63
N ARG A 304 -3.18 -22.52 -5.17
CA ARG A 304 -1.95 -22.10 -4.48
C ARG A 304 -2.20 -21.43 -3.12
N PHE A 305 -3.38 -20.81 -2.97
CA PHE A 305 -3.79 -20.08 -1.78
C PHE A 305 -5.07 -20.64 -1.14
N ALA A 306 -5.45 -21.87 -1.51
CA ALA A 306 -6.60 -22.53 -0.90
C ALA A 306 -6.26 -23.03 0.51
N GLY A 307 -7.26 -23.08 1.40
CA GLY A 307 -7.14 -23.59 2.76
C GLY A 307 -6.60 -22.60 3.80
N HIS A 308 -6.40 -21.32 3.43
CA HIS A 308 -6.00 -20.30 4.40
C HIS A 308 -7.18 -19.71 5.16
N ILE A 309 -7.01 -19.47 6.46
CA ILE A 309 -8.02 -18.82 7.29
C ILE A 309 -7.73 -17.32 7.38
N LEU A 310 -8.63 -16.50 6.85
CA LEU A 310 -8.52 -15.04 6.75
C LEU A 310 -9.48 -14.35 7.72
N ARG A 311 -9.09 -13.21 8.28
CA ARG A 311 -10.01 -12.33 9.01
C ARG A 311 -10.89 -11.55 8.04
N GLN A 312 -12.21 -11.69 8.13
CA GLN A 312 -13.14 -11.14 7.13
C GLN A 312 -13.01 -9.61 6.96
N TYR A 313 -13.07 -8.83 8.03
CA TYR A 313 -13.03 -7.36 7.92
C TYR A 313 -11.68 -6.83 7.38
N PRO A 314 -10.51 -7.29 7.89
CA PRO A 314 -9.21 -6.95 7.30
C PRO A 314 -9.10 -7.34 5.82
N PHE A 315 -9.54 -8.55 5.43
CA PHE A 315 -9.57 -9.00 4.04
C PHE A 315 -10.33 -8.02 3.15
N ARG A 316 -11.57 -7.70 3.51
CA ARG A 316 -12.42 -6.78 2.74
C ARG A 316 -11.82 -5.39 2.59
N SER A 317 -11.24 -4.86 3.66
CA SER A 317 -10.58 -3.56 3.64
C SER A 317 -9.37 -3.55 2.70
N LEU A 318 -8.54 -4.59 2.75
CA LEU A 318 -7.33 -4.68 1.94
C LEU A 318 -7.65 -4.98 0.47
N ALA A 319 -8.62 -5.86 0.21
CA ALA A 319 -9.13 -6.17 -1.12
C ALA A 319 -9.65 -4.89 -1.82
N ALA A 320 -10.48 -4.11 -1.12
CA ALA A 320 -10.97 -2.83 -1.65
C ALA A 320 -9.84 -1.83 -1.96
N GLU A 321 -8.80 -1.76 -1.12
CA GLU A 321 -7.62 -0.91 -1.37
C GLU A 321 -6.86 -1.31 -2.64
N ARG A 322 -6.83 -2.63 -2.95
CA ARG A 322 -6.24 -3.19 -4.18
C ARG A 322 -7.21 -3.14 -5.38
N GLY A 323 -8.40 -2.60 -5.19
CA GLY A 323 -9.41 -2.46 -6.25
C GLY A 323 -10.20 -3.74 -6.55
N TRP A 324 -10.17 -4.71 -5.62
CA TRP A 324 -11.06 -5.86 -5.64
C TRP A 324 -12.42 -5.49 -5.05
N ARG A 325 -13.50 -5.92 -5.69
CA ARG A 325 -14.88 -5.78 -5.26
C ARG A 325 -15.27 -7.02 -4.45
N ASP A 326 -15.55 -6.84 -3.16
CA ASP A 326 -16.23 -7.85 -2.33
C ASP A 326 -17.54 -7.25 -1.80
N PRO A 327 -18.62 -7.30 -2.61
CA PRO A 327 -19.79 -6.45 -2.44
C PRO A 327 -20.58 -6.80 -1.17
N GLN A 328 -20.42 -8.01 -0.62
CA GLN A 328 -21.26 -8.50 0.46
C GLN A 328 -20.41 -9.04 1.62
N LEU A 329 -20.80 -8.65 2.83
CA LEU A 329 -20.27 -9.28 4.04
C LEU A 329 -20.91 -10.66 4.15
N ARG A 330 -20.10 -11.69 4.36
CA ARG A 330 -20.58 -13.06 4.59
C ARG A 330 -21.18 -13.13 5.99
N ILE A 331 -22.47 -13.42 6.04
CA ILE A 331 -23.31 -13.61 7.23
C ILE A 331 -23.53 -15.11 7.42
N CYS A 332 -23.43 -15.56 8.67
CA CYS A 332 -23.65 -16.94 9.07
C CYS A 332 -25.15 -17.23 9.13
N HIS A 333 -25.77 -17.43 7.95
CA HIS A 333 -27.19 -17.72 7.81
C HIS A 333 -27.48 -18.76 6.71
N HIS A 334 -28.59 -19.49 6.85
CA HIS A 334 -28.95 -20.63 5.99
C HIS A 334 -29.34 -20.24 4.55
N ASP A 335 -29.71 -18.99 4.27
CA ASP A 335 -30.23 -18.57 2.95
C ASP A 335 -29.38 -17.48 2.30
N CYS A 336 -28.06 -17.64 2.30
CA CYS A 336 -27.16 -16.64 1.77
C CYS A 336 -26.30 -17.19 0.63
N ALA A 337 -26.35 -16.51 -0.51
CA ALA A 337 -25.42 -16.70 -1.62
C ALA A 337 -24.51 -15.48 -1.72
N TYR A 338 -23.21 -15.72 -1.86
CA TYR A 338 -22.22 -14.65 -1.95
C TYR A 338 -21.42 -14.77 -3.25
N PRO A 339 -21.18 -13.66 -3.96
CA PRO A 339 -20.20 -13.66 -5.03
C PRO A 339 -18.78 -13.78 -4.44
N PRO A 340 -17.81 -14.30 -5.21
CA PRO A 340 -16.41 -14.24 -4.82
C PRO A 340 -15.93 -12.79 -4.76
N ALA A 341 -14.74 -12.58 -4.17
CA ALA A 341 -14.06 -11.30 -4.34
C ALA A 341 -13.58 -11.20 -5.79
N MET A 342 -13.88 -10.10 -6.48
CA MET A 342 -13.64 -9.97 -7.92
C MET A 342 -12.75 -8.79 -8.26
N ARG A 343 -11.91 -8.93 -9.27
CA ARG A 343 -11.13 -7.85 -9.86
C ARG A 343 -11.37 -7.82 -11.36
N ASP A 344 -12.03 -6.76 -11.83
CA ASP A 344 -12.18 -6.54 -13.26
C ASP A 344 -10.92 -5.88 -13.81
N LEU A 345 -10.51 -6.35 -14.99
CA LEU A 345 -9.36 -5.89 -15.74
C LEU A 345 -9.81 -5.59 -17.18
N PRO A 346 -10.51 -4.46 -17.41
CA PRO A 346 -11.13 -4.14 -18.69
C PRO A 346 -10.16 -4.10 -19.86
N GLU A 347 -8.94 -3.59 -19.62
CA GLU A 347 -7.88 -3.48 -20.63
C GLU A 347 -7.44 -4.84 -21.16
N TRP A 348 -7.67 -5.90 -20.38
CA TRP A 348 -7.35 -7.28 -20.73
C TRP A 348 -8.60 -8.09 -21.12
N GLY A 349 -9.80 -7.53 -20.97
CA GLY A 349 -11.06 -8.27 -21.15
C GLY A 349 -11.25 -9.42 -20.15
N ILE A 350 -10.62 -9.34 -18.97
CA ILE A 350 -10.58 -10.43 -17.97
C ILE A 350 -11.19 -9.99 -16.64
N ARG A 351 -11.86 -10.90 -15.95
CA ARG A 351 -12.22 -10.80 -14.54
C ARG A 351 -11.51 -11.89 -13.75
N ALA A 352 -10.76 -11.51 -12.71
CA ALA A 352 -10.20 -12.44 -11.74
C ALA A 352 -11.14 -12.60 -10.54
N GLU A 353 -11.30 -13.83 -10.06
CA GLU A 353 -12.13 -14.17 -8.91
C GLU A 353 -11.29 -14.90 -7.86
N TYR A 354 -11.33 -14.41 -6.62
CA TYR A 354 -10.74 -15.07 -5.45
C TYR A 354 -11.85 -15.56 -4.54
N TRP A 355 -11.91 -16.88 -4.43
CA TRP A 355 -12.99 -17.57 -3.76
C TRP A 355 -12.71 -17.68 -2.28
N VAL A 356 -13.65 -17.19 -1.48
CA VAL A 356 -13.58 -17.23 0.00
C VAL A 356 -14.97 -17.53 0.55
N ARG A 357 -15.06 -18.41 1.55
CA ARG A 357 -16.30 -18.82 2.23
C ARG A 357 -16.21 -18.52 3.72
N GLY A 358 -17.35 -18.45 4.42
CA GLY A 358 -17.34 -18.39 5.88
C GLY A 358 -16.67 -19.65 6.47
N ASP A 359 -15.82 -19.48 7.48
CA ASP A 359 -15.23 -20.63 8.18
C ASP A 359 -16.19 -21.19 9.23
N GLY A 360 -16.37 -22.50 9.19
CA GLY A 360 -17.17 -23.26 10.14
C GLY A 360 -18.59 -23.59 9.71
N SER A 361 -19.23 -24.43 10.53
CA SER A 361 -20.63 -24.78 10.36
C SER A 361 -21.50 -23.67 10.94
N LEU A 362 -22.74 -23.56 10.47
CA LEU A 362 -23.66 -22.53 10.95
C LEU A 362 -23.94 -22.61 12.46
N SER A 363 -23.66 -23.76 13.09
CA SER A 363 -23.79 -23.97 14.54
C SER A 363 -22.54 -23.62 15.35
N ASP A 364 -21.35 -23.59 14.75
CA ASP A 364 -20.06 -23.43 15.46
C ASP A 364 -19.16 -22.30 14.93
N ALA A 365 -19.61 -21.61 13.88
CA ALA A 365 -18.83 -20.56 13.24
C ALA A 365 -18.63 -19.39 14.21
N PRO A 366 -17.40 -18.87 14.34
CA PRO A 366 -17.16 -17.63 15.06
C PRO A 366 -17.84 -16.47 14.31
N THR A 367 -18.76 -15.78 14.98
CA THR A 367 -19.49 -14.65 14.39
C THR A 367 -19.42 -13.41 15.27
N THR A 368 -19.40 -12.24 14.64
CA THR A 368 -19.60 -10.98 15.35
C THR A 368 -21.03 -10.88 15.90
N GLY A 369 -21.29 -9.90 16.77
CA GLY A 369 -22.64 -9.60 17.27
C GLY A 369 -23.68 -9.25 16.20
N SER A 370 -23.27 -9.04 14.94
CA SER A 370 -24.17 -8.84 13.79
C SER A 370 -24.42 -10.12 12.99
N GLY A 371 -23.93 -11.28 13.45
CA GLY A 371 -24.03 -12.55 12.74
C GLY A 371 -23.07 -12.70 11.54
N ALA A 372 -22.11 -11.78 11.37
CA ALA A 372 -21.11 -11.89 10.30
C ALA A 372 -20.00 -12.86 10.70
N TYR A 373 -19.52 -13.68 9.78
CA TYR A 373 -18.36 -14.54 10.04
C TYR A 373 -17.16 -13.69 10.48
N GLU A 374 -16.46 -14.09 11.52
CA GLU A 374 -15.19 -13.46 11.89
C GLU A 374 -14.07 -13.88 10.93
N PHE A 375 -14.10 -15.15 10.52
CA PHE A 375 -13.10 -15.79 9.68
C PHE A 375 -13.68 -16.32 8.38
N LEU A 376 -12.86 -16.31 7.34
CA LEU A 376 -13.14 -16.86 6.03
C LEU A 376 -12.13 -17.96 5.73
N ALA A 377 -12.57 -19.06 5.12
CA ALA A 377 -11.69 -20.03 4.48
C ALA A 377 -11.48 -19.63 3.02
N ALA A 378 -10.21 -19.50 2.64
CA ALA A 378 -9.76 -19.21 1.28
C ALA A 378 -9.81 -20.46 0.41
N ASP A 379 -10.03 -20.25 -0.88
CA ASP A 379 -10.07 -21.30 -1.89
C ASP A 379 -9.45 -20.83 -3.21
N GLN A 380 -9.99 -21.29 -4.33
CA GLN A 380 -9.46 -21.11 -5.67
C GLN A 380 -9.35 -19.66 -6.13
N VAL A 381 -8.34 -19.44 -6.96
CA VAL A 381 -8.26 -18.28 -7.86
C VAL A 381 -8.65 -18.73 -9.27
N ARG A 382 -9.56 -17.99 -9.90
CA ARG A 382 -10.07 -18.27 -11.26
C ARG A 382 -10.07 -17.00 -12.11
N PHE A 383 -10.05 -17.18 -13.42
CA PHE A 383 -10.12 -16.09 -14.39
C PHE A 383 -11.26 -16.37 -15.37
N TYR A 384 -11.94 -15.32 -15.80
CA TYR A 384 -13.08 -15.37 -16.69
C TYR A 384 -12.98 -14.26 -17.74
N PRO A 385 -13.61 -14.39 -18.91
CA PRO A 385 -13.93 -13.23 -19.73
C PRO A 385 -14.68 -12.20 -18.90
N ILE A 386 -14.42 -10.91 -19.11
CA ILE A 386 -14.98 -9.84 -18.26
C ILE A 386 -16.51 -9.84 -18.23
N ASP A 387 -17.13 -10.18 -19.37
CA ASP A 387 -18.59 -10.23 -19.55
C ASP A 387 -19.20 -11.60 -19.19
N ALA A 388 -18.41 -12.55 -18.69
CA ALA A 388 -18.93 -13.83 -18.27
C ALA A 388 -19.93 -13.66 -17.11
N PRO A 389 -20.99 -14.50 -17.04
CA PRO A 389 -21.94 -14.46 -15.93
C PRO A 389 -21.23 -14.47 -14.58
N HIS A 390 -21.77 -13.72 -13.60
CA HIS A 390 -21.21 -13.73 -12.25
C HIS A 390 -21.42 -15.10 -11.60
N THR A 391 -20.36 -15.60 -10.98
CA THR A 391 -20.42 -16.81 -10.18
C THR A 391 -20.91 -16.48 -8.78
N GLU A 392 -21.78 -17.31 -8.21
CA GLU A 392 -22.22 -17.22 -6.82
C GLU A 392 -22.02 -18.58 -6.13
N PHE A 393 -21.75 -18.58 -4.83
CA PHE A 393 -21.75 -19.80 -4.02
C PHE A 393 -22.78 -19.70 -2.89
N SER A 394 -23.43 -20.81 -2.56
CA SER A 394 -24.39 -20.92 -1.46
C SER A 394 -23.70 -21.33 -0.16
N THR A 395 -24.16 -20.82 0.98
CA THR A 395 -23.75 -21.30 2.31
C THR A 395 -24.26 -22.71 2.63
N MET A 396 -25.18 -23.26 1.82
CA MET A 396 -25.80 -24.57 2.01
C MET A 396 -24.99 -25.74 1.46
N ASP A 397 -24.01 -25.50 0.57
CA ASP A 397 -23.17 -26.56 0.03
C ASP A 397 -21.96 -26.79 0.96
N ASP A 398 -22.17 -27.74 1.87
CA ASP A 398 -21.17 -28.43 2.69
C ASP A 398 -20.20 -29.30 1.85
N GLY A 399 -20.42 -29.41 0.52
CA GLY A 399 -19.67 -30.30 -0.38
C GLY A 399 -18.95 -29.69 -1.58
N GLY A 400 -19.05 -28.38 -1.90
CA GLY A 400 -18.24 -27.81 -2.99
C GLY A 400 -18.72 -26.51 -3.62
N PHE A 401 -17.85 -25.93 -4.45
CA PHE A 401 -18.10 -24.74 -5.25
C PHE A 401 -18.98 -25.06 -6.47
N ALA A 402 -20.29 -25.17 -6.28
CA ALA A 402 -21.24 -25.34 -7.37
C ALA A 402 -21.80 -23.98 -7.82
N GLY A 403 -21.00 -23.21 -8.56
CA GLY A 403 -21.44 -21.93 -9.12
C GLY A 403 -21.98 -22.05 -10.54
N ARG A 404 -23.13 -21.41 -10.84
CA ARG A 404 -23.52 -21.14 -12.24
C ARG A 404 -22.42 -20.27 -12.88
N GLY A 405 -21.90 -20.67 -14.04
CA GLY A 405 -20.82 -19.95 -14.75
C GLY A 405 -19.42 -20.55 -14.58
N ALA A 406 -19.24 -21.59 -13.76
CA ALA A 406 -17.95 -22.28 -13.60
C ALA A 406 -17.35 -22.78 -14.92
N ASP A 407 -18.18 -23.13 -15.91
CA ASP A 407 -17.78 -23.61 -17.23
C ASP A 407 -17.19 -22.52 -18.14
N ALA A 408 -17.34 -21.25 -17.78
CA ALA A 408 -16.80 -20.11 -18.54
C ALA A 408 -15.39 -19.68 -18.09
N ALA A 409 -14.77 -20.42 -17.16
CA ALA A 409 -13.43 -20.11 -16.66
C ALA A 409 -12.39 -20.26 -17.78
N LEU A 410 -11.51 -19.27 -17.90
CA LEU A 410 -10.39 -19.29 -18.85
C LEU A 410 -9.37 -20.35 -18.43
N PRO A 411 -8.78 -21.08 -19.38
CA PRO A 411 -7.56 -21.84 -19.11
C PRO A 411 -6.47 -20.90 -18.56
N LEU A 412 -5.82 -21.27 -17.47
CA LEU A 412 -4.76 -20.48 -16.85
C LEU A 412 -3.58 -20.24 -17.80
N ALA A 413 -3.38 -21.13 -18.78
CA ALA A 413 -2.38 -20.98 -19.82
C ALA A 413 -2.68 -19.86 -20.84
N GLU A 414 -3.95 -19.43 -20.95
CA GLU A 414 -4.39 -18.34 -21.83
C GLU A 414 -4.38 -16.97 -21.11
N VAL A 415 -4.25 -16.96 -19.78
CA VAL A 415 -4.15 -15.72 -19.00
C VAL A 415 -2.77 -15.09 -19.24
N PRO A 416 -2.70 -13.79 -19.57
CA PRO A 416 -1.42 -13.09 -19.74
C PRO A 416 -0.52 -13.27 -18.51
N PRO A 417 0.76 -13.65 -18.66
CA PRO A 417 1.63 -13.95 -17.52
C PRO A 417 1.75 -12.82 -16.50
N GLN A 418 1.72 -11.57 -16.96
CA GLN A 418 1.71 -10.40 -16.08
C GLN A 418 0.41 -10.36 -15.25
N VAL A 419 -0.76 -10.48 -15.88
CA VAL A 419 -2.05 -10.52 -15.18
C VAL A 419 -2.10 -11.65 -14.16
N PHE A 420 -1.69 -12.86 -14.55
CA PHE A 420 -1.64 -14.01 -13.66
C PHE A 420 -0.74 -13.73 -12.45
N SER A 421 0.48 -13.22 -12.69
CA SER A 421 1.44 -12.89 -11.63
C SER A 421 0.96 -11.80 -10.69
N GLU A 422 0.35 -10.74 -11.24
CA GLU A 422 -0.20 -9.62 -10.48
C GLU A 422 -1.37 -10.04 -9.58
N VAL A 423 -2.31 -10.82 -10.13
CA VAL A 423 -3.46 -11.31 -9.39
C VAL A 423 -3.03 -12.25 -8.26
N LEU A 424 -2.13 -13.21 -8.53
CA LEU A 424 -1.63 -14.09 -7.48
C LEU A 424 -0.83 -13.34 -6.41
N ARG A 425 -0.14 -12.25 -6.78
CA ARG A 425 0.54 -11.39 -5.81
C ARG A 425 -0.45 -10.66 -4.90
N ASP A 426 -1.57 -10.19 -5.42
CA ASP A 426 -2.65 -9.63 -4.61
C ASP A 426 -3.21 -10.67 -3.63
N VAL A 427 -3.43 -11.90 -4.10
CA VAL A 427 -3.92 -13.01 -3.26
C VAL A 427 -2.90 -13.40 -2.17
N ASP A 428 -1.60 -13.50 -2.51
CA ASP A 428 -0.54 -13.74 -1.50
C ASP A 428 -0.51 -12.62 -0.45
N LEU A 429 -0.71 -11.36 -0.88
CA LEU A 429 -0.81 -10.23 0.05
C LEU A 429 -2.03 -10.38 0.99
N PHE A 430 -3.19 -10.80 0.47
CA PHE A 430 -4.39 -11.03 1.28
C PHE A 430 -4.16 -12.14 2.32
N VAL A 431 -3.62 -13.28 1.89
CA VAL A 431 -3.26 -14.39 2.79
C VAL A 431 -2.23 -13.94 3.81
N GLY A 432 -1.15 -13.31 3.36
CA GLY A 432 -0.04 -12.90 4.22
C GLY A 432 -0.42 -11.85 5.28
N VAL A 433 -1.30 -10.90 4.95
CA VAL A 433 -1.66 -9.80 5.87
C VAL A 433 -2.88 -10.14 6.72
N THR A 434 -3.86 -10.82 6.15
CA THR A 434 -5.18 -11.02 6.79
C THR A 434 -5.35 -12.42 7.34
N GLY A 435 -4.47 -13.34 6.92
CA GLY A 435 -4.37 -14.68 7.44
C GLY A 435 -4.03 -14.70 8.93
N VAL A 436 -4.68 -15.61 9.65
CA VAL A 436 -4.46 -15.80 11.09
C VAL A 436 -3.14 -16.50 11.41
N GLY A 437 -2.56 -17.23 10.45
CA GLY A 437 -1.30 -17.95 10.63
C GLY A 437 -0.06 -17.04 10.80
N ASN A 438 -0.18 -15.75 10.48
CA ASN A 438 0.89 -14.75 10.72
C ASN A 438 0.68 -13.93 12.00
N ASP A 439 -0.35 -14.24 12.79
CA ASP A 439 -0.61 -13.53 14.04
C ASP A 439 0.22 -14.13 15.19
N PRO A 440 1.20 -13.41 15.76
CA PRO A 440 2.06 -13.97 16.80
C PRO A 440 1.31 -14.26 18.12
N THR A 441 0.14 -13.67 18.32
CA THR A 441 -0.68 -13.84 19.53
C THR A 441 -1.64 -15.03 19.47
N TRP A 442 -1.74 -15.68 18.31
CA TRP A 442 -2.75 -16.71 18.03
C TRP A 442 -2.23 -18.15 18.15
N GLN A 443 -1.15 -18.32 18.93
CA GLN A 443 -0.51 -19.62 19.17
C GLN A 443 -1.49 -20.64 19.76
N ASP A 444 -2.46 -20.21 20.55
CA ASP A 444 -3.46 -21.10 21.15
C ASP A 444 -4.46 -21.66 20.14
N GLY A 445 -4.54 -21.07 18.93
CA GLY A 445 -5.44 -21.43 17.85
C GLY A 445 -6.83 -20.78 17.92
N GLY A 446 -6.98 -19.69 18.70
CA GLY A 446 -8.26 -19.03 18.94
C GLY A 446 -9.19 -19.81 19.89
N PRO A 447 -10.48 -19.42 20.01
CA PRO A 447 -11.44 -20.06 20.90
C PRO A 447 -11.52 -21.59 20.66
N GLY A 448 -11.32 -22.37 21.72
CA GLY A 448 -11.35 -23.85 21.65
C GLY A 448 -10.13 -24.49 20.99
N GLY A 449 -9.12 -23.72 20.56
CA GLY A 449 -7.90 -24.23 19.93
C GLY A 449 -8.06 -24.78 18.51
N ARG A 450 -9.19 -24.46 17.86
CA ARG A 450 -9.60 -24.97 16.54
C ARG A 450 -8.54 -24.84 15.45
N TYR A 451 -7.74 -23.77 15.48
CA TYR A 451 -6.76 -23.49 14.42
C TYR A 451 -5.31 -23.67 14.87
N ARG A 452 -5.05 -24.35 15.99
CA ARG A 452 -3.69 -24.49 16.55
C ARG A 452 -2.73 -25.18 15.57
N GLU A 453 -3.18 -26.26 14.94
CA GLU A 453 -2.40 -27.01 13.96
C GLU A 453 -2.17 -26.20 12.67
N TYR A 454 -3.19 -25.50 12.19
CA TYR A 454 -3.07 -24.57 11.06
C TYR A 454 -2.06 -23.46 11.35
N TRP A 455 -2.16 -22.82 12.53
CA TRP A 455 -1.25 -21.75 12.91
C TRP A 455 0.20 -22.24 12.99
N SER A 456 0.44 -23.40 13.60
CA SER A 456 1.78 -23.98 13.72
C SER A 456 2.38 -24.33 12.36
N SER A 457 1.61 -25.02 11.50
CA SER A 457 2.06 -25.41 10.17
C SER A 457 2.34 -24.23 9.26
N TYR A 458 1.52 -23.17 9.31
CA TYR A 458 1.74 -21.97 8.51
C TYR A 458 2.85 -21.07 9.07
N SER A 459 2.91 -20.87 10.39
CA SER A 459 3.88 -20.00 11.05
C SER A 459 5.34 -20.37 10.77
N PHE A 460 5.61 -21.65 10.56
CA PHE A 460 6.94 -22.21 10.36
C PHE A 460 7.02 -23.11 9.12
N GLY A 461 6.05 -22.99 8.22
CA GLY A 461 5.92 -23.80 7.00
C GLY A 461 6.86 -23.37 5.87
N ASP A 462 6.55 -23.78 4.66
CA ASP A 462 7.36 -23.39 3.49
C ASP A 462 7.20 -21.91 3.12
N LEU A 463 8.23 -21.35 2.49
CA LEU A 463 8.25 -19.94 2.10
C LEU A 463 7.33 -19.69 0.89
N SER A 464 6.40 -18.72 1.04
CA SER A 464 5.71 -18.10 -0.09
C SER A 464 6.67 -17.32 -0.98
N GLU A 465 6.24 -16.92 -2.18
CA GLU A 465 7.08 -16.14 -3.11
C GLU A 465 7.54 -14.80 -2.50
N THR A 466 6.66 -14.13 -1.75
CA THR A 466 7.03 -12.92 -0.99
C THR A 466 8.12 -13.24 0.04
N ALA A 467 8.04 -14.38 0.72
CA ALA A 467 9.01 -14.77 1.72
C ALA A 467 10.36 -15.22 1.11
N ARG A 468 10.35 -15.87 -0.06
CA ARG A 468 11.56 -16.18 -0.86
C ARG A 468 12.27 -14.92 -1.34
N THR A 469 11.51 -13.93 -1.78
CA THR A 469 12.06 -12.61 -2.15
C THR A 469 12.75 -11.95 -0.95
N ARG A 470 12.17 -12.03 0.26
CA ARG A 470 12.81 -11.55 1.49
C ARG A 470 14.07 -12.34 1.83
N HIS A 471 14.03 -13.68 1.70
CA HIS A 471 15.19 -14.55 1.89
C HIS A 471 16.37 -14.09 1.04
N ASP A 472 16.17 -13.98 -0.27
CA ASP A 472 17.24 -13.62 -1.22
C ASP A 472 17.77 -12.21 -0.98
N LEU A 473 16.88 -11.29 -0.61
CA LEU A 473 17.27 -9.94 -0.25
C LEU A 473 18.12 -9.92 1.03
N LEU A 474 17.68 -10.59 2.10
CA LEU A 474 18.41 -10.62 3.36
C LEU A 474 19.77 -11.29 3.20
N ALA A 475 19.87 -12.36 2.41
CA ALA A 475 21.14 -13.02 2.10
C ALA A 475 22.17 -12.03 1.50
N ARG A 476 21.72 -11.06 0.67
CA ARG A 476 22.59 -10.02 0.09
C ARG A 476 22.82 -8.82 1.01
N LEU A 477 21.80 -8.40 1.77
CA LEU A 477 21.87 -7.20 2.60
C LEU A 477 22.62 -7.43 3.92
N LEU A 478 22.41 -8.57 4.58
CA LEU A 478 22.92 -8.84 5.94
C LEU A 478 24.42 -8.57 6.11
N PRO A 479 25.32 -8.96 5.20
CA PRO A 479 26.75 -8.68 5.35
C PRO A 479 27.11 -7.19 5.45
N ARG A 480 26.19 -6.30 5.05
CA ARG A 480 26.36 -4.84 5.09
C ARG A 480 25.65 -4.19 6.29
N LEU A 481 24.91 -4.96 7.09
CA LEU A 481 24.21 -4.46 8.27
C LEU A 481 25.08 -4.56 9.52
N ALA A 482 24.77 -3.73 10.52
CA ALA A 482 25.50 -3.68 11.79
C ALA A 482 25.51 -5.03 12.55
N VAL A 483 24.52 -5.90 12.31
CA VAL A 483 24.38 -7.22 12.93
C VAL A 483 24.78 -8.37 12.00
N GLY A 484 25.47 -8.07 10.89
CA GLY A 484 25.79 -9.05 9.86
C GLY A 484 26.64 -10.23 10.34
N ASP A 485 27.51 -10.03 11.32
CA ASP A 485 28.34 -11.06 11.95
C ASP A 485 27.59 -11.94 12.95
N ARG A 486 26.41 -11.49 13.40
CA ARG A 486 25.52 -12.22 14.31
C ARG A 486 24.35 -12.89 13.58
N CYS A 487 24.15 -12.60 12.30
CA CYS A 487 22.99 -13.04 11.53
C CYS A 487 23.40 -13.90 10.32
N ARG A 488 22.70 -15.01 10.10
CA ARG A 488 22.81 -15.79 8.86
C ARG A 488 21.45 -16.27 8.38
N VAL A 489 21.26 -16.32 7.06
CA VAL A 489 20.06 -16.90 6.46
C VAL A 489 20.34 -18.37 6.18
N GLU A 490 19.46 -19.25 6.66
CA GLU A 490 19.59 -20.70 6.50
C GLU A 490 18.19 -21.32 6.31
N GLY A 491 17.96 -21.95 5.16
CA GLY A 491 16.66 -22.50 4.78
C GLY A 491 15.55 -21.44 4.82
N ARG A 492 14.55 -21.63 5.68
CA ARG A 492 13.40 -20.73 5.84
C ARG A 492 13.53 -19.72 6.98
N PHE A 493 14.70 -19.66 7.62
CA PHE A 493 14.91 -18.86 8.82
C PHE A 493 16.06 -17.86 8.66
N LEU A 494 15.91 -16.71 9.32
CA LEU A 494 17.02 -15.86 9.71
C LEU A 494 17.49 -16.29 11.11
N HIS A 495 18.69 -16.83 11.20
CA HIS A 495 19.34 -17.17 12.46
C HIS A 495 20.03 -15.93 13.02
N VAL A 496 19.78 -15.62 14.29
CA VAL A 496 20.32 -14.47 15.01
C VAL A 496 20.98 -14.98 16.27
N ARG A 497 22.30 -14.82 16.40
CA ARG A 497 23.06 -15.20 17.58
C ARG A 497 23.02 -14.04 18.59
N GLY A 498 22.21 -14.14 19.64
CA GLY A 498 22.27 -13.25 20.81
C GLY A 498 23.39 -13.65 21.79
N ASP A 499 23.46 -12.99 22.94
CA ASP A 499 24.41 -13.33 24.02
C ASP A 499 23.81 -14.35 25.00
N LEU A 500 22.47 -14.41 25.10
CA LEU A 500 21.73 -15.36 25.95
C LEU A 500 21.29 -16.60 25.16
N HIS A 501 20.72 -16.40 23.96
CA HIS A 501 20.21 -17.48 23.12
C HIS A 501 20.55 -17.30 21.65
N THR A 502 20.41 -18.38 20.87
CA THR A 502 20.30 -18.28 19.41
C THR A 502 18.83 -18.29 19.04
N TYR A 503 18.45 -17.40 18.13
CA TYR A 503 17.07 -17.18 17.70
C TYR A 503 16.93 -17.53 16.23
N ARG A 504 15.79 -18.10 15.83
CA ARG A 504 15.44 -18.38 14.44
C ARG A 504 14.15 -17.67 14.09
N ILE A 505 14.22 -16.67 13.22
CA ILE A 505 13.08 -15.87 12.78
C ILE A 505 12.60 -16.41 11.43
N HIS A 506 11.37 -16.92 11.37
CA HIS A 506 10.80 -17.43 10.12
C HIS A 506 10.61 -16.30 9.11
N LEU A 507 11.09 -16.48 7.88
CA LEU A 507 11.13 -15.42 6.88
C LEU A 507 9.76 -15.11 6.28
N GLY A 508 8.79 -16.01 6.42
CA GLY A 508 7.40 -15.82 5.98
C GLY A 508 6.55 -15.03 6.97
N SER A 509 6.60 -15.42 8.24
CA SER A 509 5.71 -14.94 9.32
C SER A 509 6.37 -13.94 10.26
N GLY A 510 7.70 -13.93 10.35
CA GLY A 510 8.44 -13.19 11.36
C GLY A 510 8.36 -13.82 12.77
N ASN A 511 7.79 -15.02 12.92
CA ASN A 511 7.70 -15.74 14.20
C ASN A 511 9.07 -16.29 14.61
N ILE A 512 9.32 -16.33 15.92
CA ILE A 512 10.65 -16.57 16.48
C ILE A 512 10.67 -17.89 17.26
N LEU A 513 11.68 -18.71 17.01
CA LEU A 513 12.05 -19.85 17.85
C LEU A 513 13.37 -19.57 18.56
N MET A 514 13.52 -20.04 19.79
CA MET A 514 14.74 -19.97 20.60
C MET A 514 15.39 -21.34 20.69
N ASP A 515 16.69 -21.39 20.44
CA ASP A 515 17.52 -22.57 20.64
C ASP A 515 18.22 -22.51 22.03
N PRO A 516 18.43 -23.67 22.70
CA PRO A 516 17.96 -25.01 22.32
C PRO A 516 16.45 -25.23 22.63
N GLY A 517 15.81 -26.15 21.90
CA GLY A 517 14.48 -26.67 22.23
C GLY A 517 13.29 -26.02 21.50
N ASP A 518 13.55 -25.27 20.43
CA ASP A 518 12.53 -24.71 19.53
C ASP A 518 11.41 -23.96 20.28
N ARG A 519 11.76 -23.28 21.38
CA ARG A 519 10.78 -22.58 22.21
C ARG A 519 10.31 -21.33 21.49
N TYR A 520 9.00 -21.19 21.32
CA TYR A 520 8.41 -20.01 20.69
C TYR A 520 8.64 -18.76 21.55
N LEU A 521 9.07 -17.67 20.92
CA LEU A 521 9.21 -16.34 21.53
C LEU A 521 8.23 -15.38 20.89
N CYS A 522 7.23 -14.94 21.66
CA CYS A 522 6.24 -13.98 21.21
C CYS A 522 6.74 -12.55 21.46
N ILE A 523 6.99 -11.82 20.37
CA ILE A 523 7.29 -10.38 20.39
C ILE A 523 6.23 -9.66 19.56
N VAL A 524 5.40 -8.88 20.24
CA VAL A 524 4.36 -8.04 19.64
C VAL A 524 4.85 -6.60 19.63
N PRO A 525 4.99 -5.96 18.46
CA PRO A 525 5.33 -4.54 18.39
C PRO A 525 4.18 -3.68 18.94
N ASP A 526 4.48 -2.71 19.81
CA ASP A 526 3.49 -1.73 20.30
C ASP A 526 2.90 -0.84 19.19
N SER A 527 3.60 -0.73 18.06
CA SER A 527 3.15 -0.01 16.87
C SER A 527 3.78 -0.60 15.61
N THR A 528 3.29 -0.21 14.43
CA THR A 528 3.96 -0.59 13.18
C THR A 528 5.42 -0.09 13.25
N PRO A 529 6.42 -0.99 13.23
CA PRO A 529 7.80 -0.58 13.39
C PRO A 529 8.15 0.42 12.29
N ALA A 530 8.77 1.54 12.69
CA ALA A 530 9.37 2.45 11.73
C ALA A 530 10.36 1.66 10.87
N ALA A 531 10.52 2.04 9.60
CA ALA A 531 11.57 1.49 8.79
C ALA A 531 12.90 1.66 9.55
N PRO A 532 13.75 0.61 9.65
CA PRO A 532 15.04 0.74 10.31
C PRO A 532 15.81 1.92 9.66
N ASP A 533 16.68 2.58 10.42
CA ASP A 533 17.52 3.69 9.91
C ASP A 533 18.62 3.19 8.93
N THR A 534 18.38 2.02 8.34
CA THR A 534 19.26 1.33 7.41
C THR A 534 18.60 1.27 6.04
N TYR A 535 19.44 1.32 5.01
CA TYR A 535 18.98 1.25 3.63
C TYR A 535 18.20 -0.03 3.34
N LEU A 536 17.04 0.13 2.71
CA LEU A 536 16.27 -0.93 2.07
C LEU A 536 16.06 -0.57 0.59
N PRO A 537 16.08 -1.55 -0.33
CA PRO A 537 15.93 -1.28 -1.76
C PRO A 537 14.51 -0.92 -2.17
N PHE A 538 13.51 -1.09 -1.31
CA PHE A 538 12.14 -0.70 -1.58
C PHE A 538 11.35 -0.42 -0.29
N ASP A 539 10.27 0.31 -0.47
CA ASP A 539 9.26 0.58 0.53
C ASP A 539 8.13 -0.45 0.54
N GLY A 540 7.45 -0.59 1.68
CA GLY A 540 6.14 -1.25 1.78
C GLY A 540 6.14 -2.69 2.31
N ASP A 541 7.29 -3.35 2.50
CA ASP A 541 7.35 -4.67 3.14
C ASP A 541 7.45 -4.55 4.67
N ARG A 542 6.28 -4.62 5.31
CA ARG A 542 6.16 -4.54 6.77
C ARG A 542 6.76 -5.75 7.47
N VAL A 543 6.69 -6.94 6.86
CA VAL A 543 7.21 -8.17 7.46
C VAL A 543 8.73 -8.17 7.43
N LEU A 544 9.36 -7.72 6.34
CA LEU A 544 10.81 -7.50 6.29
C LEU A 544 11.27 -6.51 7.37
N SER A 545 10.57 -5.38 7.52
CA SER A 545 10.88 -4.38 8.54
C SER A 545 10.75 -4.96 9.95
N LEU A 546 9.73 -5.79 10.18
CA LEU A 546 9.52 -6.52 11.44
C LEU A 546 10.64 -7.53 11.72
N ILE A 547 11.03 -8.33 10.72
CA ILE A 547 12.12 -9.32 10.82
C ILE A 547 13.43 -8.61 11.18
N LEU A 548 13.76 -7.52 10.49
CA LEU A 548 14.98 -6.75 10.77
C LEU A 548 14.96 -6.10 12.15
N SER A 549 13.82 -5.53 12.57
CA SER A 549 13.66 -4.97 13.92
C SER A 549 13.86 -6.04 15.00
N LYS A 550 13.23 -7.22 14.84
CA LYS A 550 13.42 -8.37 15.72
C LYS A 550 14.88 -8.84 15.73
N ALA A 551 15.53 -8.91 14.57
CA ALA A 551 16.92 -9.33 14.48
C ALA A 551 17.87 -8.36 15.21
N LEU A 552 17.68 -7.05 15.04
CA LEU A 552 18.46 -6.03 15.76
C LEU A 552 18.25 -6.12 17.27
N LEU A 553 16.99 -6.26 17.72
CA LEU A 553 16.66 -6.41 19.14
C LEU A 553 17.30 -7.67 19.75
N LEU A 554 17.18 -8.80 19.07
CA LEU A 554 17.64 -10.11 19.56
C LEU A 554 19.16 -10.29 19.45
N ALA A 555 19.83 -9.58 18.55
CA ALA A 555 21.28 -9.53 18.49
C ALA A 555 21.91 -8.85 19.72
N GLU A 556 21.14 -8.03 20.46
CA GLU A 556 21.54 -7.40 21.71
C GLU A 556 20.59 -7.82 22.86
N ASP A 557 20.28 -9.13 22.94
CA ASP A 557 19.30 -9.70 23.89
C ASP A 557 19.56 -9.39 25.37
N THR A 558 20.80 -9.10 25.76
CA THR A 558 21.19 -8.66 27.11
C THR A 558 20.73 -7.24 27.45
N ARG A 559 20.44 -6.41 26.45
CA ARG A 559 20.00 -5.01 26.61
C ARG A 559 18.48 -4.85 26.55
N ILE A 560 17.74 -5.94 26.31
CA ILE A 560 16.28 -5.92 26.32
C ILE A 560 15.80 -5.60 27.73
N THR A 561 14.97 -4.56 27.86
CA THR A 561 14.38 -4.14 29.15
C THR A 561 12.90 -4.49 29.28
N ASP A 562 12.27 -4.95 28.21
CA ASP A 562 10.84 -5.28 28.20
C ASP A 562 10.57 -6.52 29.07
N PRO A 563 9.78 -6.40 30.15
CA PRO A 563 9.53 -7.51 31.07
C PRO A 563 8.75 -8.66 30.43
N THR A 564 7.93 -8.39 29.40
CA THR A 564 7.15 -9.42 28.68
C THR A 564 8.04 -10.29 27.80
N ILE A 565 9.12 -9.73 27.26
CA ILE A 565 10.12 -10.47 26.48
C ILE A 565 11.10 -11.18 27.42
N LEU A 566 11.56 -10.48 28.46
CA LEU A 566 12.53 -11.04 29.41
C LEU A 566 12.00 -12.27 30.16
N SER A 567 10.72 -12.30 30.52
CA SER A 567 10.12 -13.47 31.18
C SER A 567 10.09 -14.72 30.30
N GLN A 568 10.07 -14.55 28.97
CA GLN A 568 10.12 -15.65 27.99
C GLN A 568 11.56 -16.09 27.72
N ILE A 569 12.52 -15.15 27.65
CA ILE A 569 13.95 -15.43 27.42
C ILE A 569 14.58 -16.05 28.66
N ARG A 570 14.28 -15.51 29.85
CA ARG A 570 14.79 -15.95 31.15
C ARG A 570 13.62 -16.42 32.03
N PRO A 571 13.00 -17.58 31.74
CA PRO A 571 11.97 -18.10 32.62
C PRO A 571 12.55 -18.26 34.02
N GLN A 572 11.89 -17.68 35.03
CA GLN A 572 12.33 -17.79 36.42
C GLN A 572 12.29 -19.27 36.82
N GLY A 573 13.46 -19.84 37.11
CA GLY A 573 13.64 -21.24 37.50
C GLY A 573 14.02 -22.17 36.36
N ALA A 574 15.29 -22.12 35.95
CA ALA A 574 15.99 -23.21 35.26
C ALA A 574 17.32 -23.44 35.96
#